data_AF-M1AQU3-F1
#
_entry.id   AF-M1AQU3-F1
#
_cell.length_a   1.000
_cell.length_b   1.000
_cell.length_c   1.000
_cell.angle_alpha   90.00
_cell.angle_beta   90.00
_cell.angle_gamma   90.00
#
_symmetry.space_group_name_H-M   'P 1'
#
loop_
_entity.id
_entity.type
_entity.pdbx_description
1 polymer ?
#
loop_
_entity_poly.entity_id
_entity_poly.type
_entity_poly.pdbx_seq_one_letter_code
_entity_poly.pdbx_strand_id
1 'polypeptide(L)'
;MGYLGFDGFTSTFQDKLFKGYDMEIHTQIFYTTVCSCLLSFTGMIMQGNLLMAIDFVSRHHDCFFDIALLSTVATASQFFISYTIRTFGALTFATIMTTRQLLSILLSCLWFGHPLSWEQCVGAVIVFGALYARSFLNTKKKPPLTLENTENRASSPPKGNP
;
A
#
# COMPACT_ATOMS: atom_id res chain seq x y z
N MET A 1 8.07 -13.12 -2.50
CA MET A 1 8.95 -12.15 -1.82
C MET A 1 9.14 -10.84 -2.60
N GLY A 2 9.45 -10.87 -3.91
CA GLY A 2 9.60 -9.64 -4.71
C GLY A 2 8.39 -8.69 -4.72
N TYR A 3 7.16 -9.23 -4.89
CA TYR A 3 5.92 -8.44 -4.91
C TYR A 3 5.73 -7.57 -3.65
N LEU A 4 5.88 -8.15 -2.46
CA LEU A 4 5.72 -7.43 -1.19
C LEU A 4 6.81 -6.36 -0.99
N GLY A 5 8.03 -6.63 -1.48
CA GLY A 5 9.13 -5.66 -1.44
C GLY A 5 8.86 -4.46 -2.36
N PHE A 6 8.45 -4.71 -3.60
CA PHE A 6 8.11 -3.65 -4.56
C PHE A 6 6.84 -2.87 -4.17
N ASP A 7 5.84 -3.52 -3.60
CA ASP A 7 4.62 -2.88 -3.10
C ASP A 7 4.91 -1.98 -1.88
N GLY A 8 5.73 -2.46 -0.94
CA GLY A 8 6.20 -1.67 0.20
C GLY A 8 7.12 -0.51 -0.20
N PHE A 9 7.98 -0.72 -1.19
CA PHE A 9 8.86 0.32 -1.73
C PHE A 9 8.05 1.40 -2.45
N THR A 10 7.12 1.02 -3.33
CA THR A 10 6.27 1.95 -4.09
C THR A 10 5.44 2.82 -3.15
N SER A 11 4.75 2.21 -2.18
CA SER A 11 3.92 2.96 -1.22
C SER A 11 4.76 3.90 -0.34
N THR A 12 5.96 3.49 0.07
CA THR A 12 6.88 4.34 0.84
C THR A 12 7.44 5.50 0.00
N PHE A 13 7.77 5.26 -1.27
CA PHE A 13 8.19 6.31 -2.21
C PHE A 13 7.05 7.29 -2.49
N GLN A 14 5.83 6.81 -2.66
CA GLN A 14 4.64 7.66 -2.79
C GLN A 14 4.43 8.53 -1.55
N ASP A 15 4.56 8.00 -0.33
CA ASP A 15 4.47 8.78 0.93
C ASP A 15 5.53 9.88 1.02
N LYS A 16 6.77 9.58 0.59
CA LYS A 16 7.89 10.54 0.57
C LYS A 16 7.68 11.63 -0.48
N LEU A 17 7.16 11.28 -1.65
CA LEU A 17 6.81 12.24 -2.71
C LEU A 17 5.75 13.23 -2.23
N PHE A 18 4.71 12.75 -1.55
CA PHE A 18 3.62 13.58 -1.05
C PHE A 18 4.02 14.54 0.09
N LYS A 19 5.10 14.26 0.83
CA LYS A 19 5.59 15.15 1.91
C LYS A 19 6.64 16.17 1.45
N GLY A 20 7.34 15.90 0.34
CA GLY A 20 8.49 16.70 -0.11
C GLY A 20 8.23 17.62 -1.31
N TYR A 21 7.14 17.40 -2.06
CA TYR A 21 6.77 18.18 -3.24
C TYR A 21 5.25 18.41 -3.23
N ASP A 22 4.77 19.58 -3.64
CA ASP A 22 3.35 19.87 -3.81
C ASP A 22 2.83 19.14 -5.06
N MET A 23 2.84 17.80 -4.98
CA MET A 23 2.48 16.93 -6.08
C MET A 23 0.97 16.70 -6.05
N GLU A 24 0.28 17.19 -7.07
CA GLU A 24 -1.14 16.96 -7.21
C GLU A 24 -1.44 15.45 -7.32
N ILE A 25 -2.40 14.95 -6.54
CA ILE A 25 -2.81 13.53 -6.50
C ILE A 25 -3.08 12.98 -7.90
N HIS A 26 -3.68 13.79 -8.77
CA HIS A 26 -4.07 13.39 -10.12
C HIS A 26 -2.85 13.04 -10.98
N THR A 27 -1.80 13.85 -10.92
CA THR A 27 -0.56 13.67 -11.65
C THR A 27 0.15 12.37 -11.26
N GLN A 28 0.22 12.07 -9.96
CA GLN A 28 0.88 10.85 -9.49
C GLN A 28 0.14 9.56 -9.91
N ILE A 29 -1.19 9.58 -9.79
CA ILE A 29 -2.03 8.45 -10.22
C ILE A 29 -1.89 8.25 -11.72
N PHE A 30 -1.94 9.33 -12.50
CA PHE A 30 -1.80 9.28 -13.95
C PHE A 30 -0.46 8.65 -14.37
N TYR A 31 0.66 9.12 -13.85
CA TYR A 31 1.97 8.54 -14.18
C TYR A 31 2.10 7.07 -13.78
N THR A 32 1.59 6.69 -12.60
CA THR A 32 1.66 5.31 -12.13
C THR A 32 0.84 4.39 -13.05
N THR A 33 -0.40 4.79 -13.37
CA THR A 33 -1.29 3.99 -14.22
C THR A 33 -0.80 3.91 -15.67
N VAL A 34 -0.23 4.99 -16.21
CA VAL A 34 0.39 4.99 -17.57
C VAL A 34 1.60 4.07 -17.62
N CYS A 35 2.52 4.14 -16.66
CA CYS A 35 3.67 3.24 -16.60
C CYS A 35 3.23 1.77 -16.49
N SER A 36 2.26 1.47 -15.62
CA SER A 36 1.70 0.11 -15.50
C SER A 36 1.04 -0.38 -16.80
N CYS A 37 0.34 0.51 -17.51
CA CYS A 37 -0.28 0.18 -18.80
C CYS A 37 0.79 -0.15 -19.85
N LEU A 38 1.83 0.66 -19.98
CA LEU A 38 2.92 0.45 -20.94
C LEU A 38 3.68 -0.86 -20.67
N LEU A 39 3.97 -1.15 -19.40
CA LEU A 39 4.62 -2.41 -19.02
C LEU A 39 3.73 -3.63 -19.32
N SER A 40 2.43 -3.54 -19.00
CA SER A 40 1.48 -4.63 -19.27
C SER A 40 1.30 -4.86 -20.77
N PHE A 41 1.21 -3.78 -21.56
CA PHE A 41 1.09 -3.84 -23.01
C PHE A 41 2.34 -4.46 -23.66
N THR A 42 3.53 -4.05 -23.22
CA THR A 42 4.80 -4.63 -23.69
C THR A 42 4.89 -6.11 -23.36
N GLY A 43 4.49 -6.50 -22.14
CA GLY A 43 4.42 -7.90 -21.73
C GLY A 43 3.47 -8.72 -22.61
N MET A 44 2.31 -8.16 -22.95
CA MET A 44 1.33 -8.84 -23.81
C MET A 44 1.82 -9.01 -25.25
N ILE A 45 2.57 -8.03 -25.78
CA ILE A 45 3.23 -8.13 -27.09
C ILE A 45 4.29 -9.23 -27.08
N MET A 46 5.16 -9.25 -26.05
CA MET A 46 6.21 -10.26 -25.91
C MET A 46 5.64 -11.69 -25.86
N GLN A 47 4.44 -11.85 -25.32
CA GLN A 47 3.76 -13.14 -25.20
C GLN A 47 2.98 -13.53 -26.47
N GLY A 48 2.82 -12.63 -27.45
CA GLY A 48 2.13 -12.88 -28.73
C GLY A 48 0.61 -13.03 -28.65
N ASN A 49 0.00 -12.87 -27.48
CA ASN A 49 -1.41 -13.14 -27.24
C ASN A 49 -2.35 -11.96 -27.54
N LEU A 50 -1.80 -10.79 -27.91
CA LEU A 50 -2.57 -9.56 -28.11
C LEU A 50 -3.66 -9.72 -29.19
N LEU A 51 -3.32 -10.30 -30.33
CA LEU A 51 -4.26 -10.48 -31.44
C LEU A 51 -5.39 -11.46 -31.08
N MET A 52 -5.07 -12.55 -30.37
CA MET A 52 -6.08 -13.50 -29.88
C MET A 52 -7.02 -12.88 -28.85
N ALA A 53 -6.51 -12.01 -27.97
CA ALA A 53 -7.32 -11.32 -26.99
C ALA A 53 -8.29 -10.32 -27.65
N ILE A 54 -7.82 -9.55 -28.63
CA ILE A 54 -8.67 -8.61 -29.38
C ILE A 54 -9.78 -9.36 -30.14
N ASP A 55 -9.44 -10.47 -30.79
CA ASP A 55 -10.40 -11.30 -31.52
C ASP A 55 -11.45 -11.92 -30.58
N PHE A 56 -11.05 -12.36 -29.38
CA PHE A 56 -11.98 -12.87 -28.36
C PHE A 56 -12.95 -11.79 -27.86
N VAL A 57 -12.46 -10.58 -27.56
CA VAL A 57 -13.30 -9.47 -27.08
C VAL A 57 -14.25 -8.99 -28.18
N SER A 58 -13.79 -8.98 -29.43
CA SER A 58 -14.63 -8.65 -30.60
C SER A 58 -15.79 -9.63 -30.79
N ARG A 59 -15.56 -10.93 -30.53
CA ARG A 59 -16.58 -11.98 -30.64
C ARG A 59 -17.55 -12.04 -29.46
N HIS A 60 -17.15 -11.56 -28.29
CA HIS A 60 -17.95 -11.59 -27.06
C HIS A 60 -18.18 -10.17 -26.50
N HIS A 61 -19.22 -9.50 -27.00
CA HIS A 61 -19.57 -8.14 -26.56
C HIS A 61 -19.91 -8.04 -25.06
N ASP A 62 -20.42 -9.11 -24.42
CA ASP A 62 -20.66 -9.12 -22.96
C ASP A 62 -19.34 -8.97 -22.17
N CYS A 63 -18.26 -9.60 -22.67
CA CYS A 63 -16.94 -9.52 -22.06
C CYS A 63 -16.38 -8.09 -22.11
N PHE A 64 -16.72 -7.31 -23.14
CA PHE A 64 -16.33 -5.90 -23.20
C PHE A 64 -16.92 -5.10 -22.04
N PHE A 65 -18.18 -5.38 -21.66
CA PHE A 65 -18.81 -4.70 -20.53
C PHE A 65 -18.15 -5.08 -19.20
N ASP A 66 -17.84 -6.37 -18.99
CA ASP A 66 -17.11 -6.83 -17.82
C ASP A 66 -15.73 -6.17 -17.70
N ILE A 67 -15.00 -6.06 -18.82
CA ILE A 67 -13.69 -5.38 -18.87
C ILE A 67 -13.83 -3.89 -18.53
N ALA A 68 -14.84 -3.21 -19.08
CA ALA A 68 -15.08 -1.80 -18.82
C ALA A 68 -15.46 -1.56 -17.34
N LEU A 69 -16.33 -2.41 -16.78
CA LEU A 69 -16.72 -2.34 -15.38
C LEU A 69 -15.52 -2.62 -14.47
N LEU A 70 -14.72 -3.65 -14.77
CA LEU A 70 -13.51 -3.96 -14.02
C LEU A 70 -12.51 -2.80 -14.06
N SER A 71 -12.32 -2.18 -15.22
CA SER A 71 -11.40 -1.04 -15.41
C SER A 71 -11.86 0.21 -14.64
N THR A 72 -13.15 0.53 -14.66
CA THR A 72 -13.70 1.69 -13.93
C THR A 72 -13.60 1.49 -12.43
N VAL A 73 -13.94 0.31 -11.92
CA VAL A 73 -13.79 -0.06 -10.51
C VAL A 73 -12.31 -0.06 -10.09
N ALA A 74 -11.41 -0.59 -10.91
CA ALA A 74 -9.97 -0.58 -10.66
C ALA A 74 -9.44 0.86 -10.56
N THR A 75 -9.82 1.72 -11.50
CA THR A 75 -9.44 3.14 -11.52
C THR A 75 -9.97 3.87 -10.28
N ALA A 76 -11.25 3.68 -9.93
CA ALA A 76 -11.83 4.25 -8.73
C ALA A 76 -11.11 3.79 -7.44
N SER A 77 -10.75 2.51 -7.37
CA SER A 77 -9.98 1.94 -6.25
C SER A 77 -8.59 2.56 -6.14
N GLN A 78 -7.92 2.80 -7.28
CA GLN A 78 -6.62 3.45 -7.36
C GLN A 78 -6.65 4.87 -6.75
N PHE A 79 -7.73 5.62 -6.99
CA PHE A 79 -7.95 6.93 -6.36
C PHE A 79 -8.10 6.82 -4.84
N PHE A 80 -8.88 5.85 -4.37
CA PHE A 80 -9.10 5.64 -2.95
C PHE A 80 -7.81 5.25 -2.20
N ILE A 81 -6.99 4.38 -2.80
CA ILE A 81 -5.68 3.99 -2.29
C ILE A 81 -4.76 5.21 -2.17
N SER A 82 -4.63 5.97 -3.26
CA SER A 82 -3.75 7.15 -3.31
C SER A 82 -4.19 8.23 -2.31
N TYR A 83 -5.50 8.47 -2.19
CA TYR A 83 -6.06 9.39 -1.21
C TYR A 83 -5.76 8.93 0.23
N THR A 84 -5.88 7.64 0.51
CA THR A 84 -5.56 7.05 1.82
C THR A 84 -4.09 7.21 2.16
N ILE A 85 -3.19 6.94 1.21
CA ILE A 85 -1.74 7.13 1.40
C ILE A 85 -1.41 8.60 1.64
N ARG A 86 -2.00 9.54 0.89
CA ARG A 86 -1.76 10.98 1.13
C ARG A 86 -2.23 11.41 2.52
N THR A 87 -3.39 10.94 2.96
CA THR A 87 -4.05 11.43 4.18
C THR A 87 -3.53 10.78 5.46
N PHE A 88 -3.29 9.46 5.42
CA PHE A 88 -2.94 8.64 6.59
C PHE A 88 -1.54 8.00 6.50
N GLY A 89 -0.87 8.17 5.38
CA GLY A 89 0.46 7.63 5.11
C GLY A 89 0.49 6.16 4.68
N ALA A 90 1.62 5.75 4.12
CA ALA A 90 1.82 4.38 3.61
C ALA A 90 1.68 3.28 4.68
N LEU A 91 2.05 3.55 5.93
CA LEU A 91 1.97 2.58 7.01
C LEU A 91 0.53 2.22 7.38
N THR A 92 -0.36 3.21 7.38
CA THR A 92 -1.79 3.00 7.66
C THR A 92 -2.43 2.22 6.51
N PHE A 93 -2.07 2.54 5.26
CA PHE A 93 -2.51 1.79 4.09
C PHE A 93 -2.13 0.30 4.16
N ALA A 94 -0.86 -0.01 4.47
CA ALA A 94 -0.39 -1.38 4.63
C ALA A 94 -1.15 -2.13 5.76
N THR A 95 -1.47 -1.43 6.85
CA THR A 95 -2.27 -1.97 7.97
C THR A 95 -3.70 -2.30 7.52
N ILE A 96 -4.33 -1.43 6.72
CA ILE A 96 -5.67 -1.67 6.18
C ILE A 96 -5.68 -2.87 5.23
N MET A 97 -4.71 -2.97 4.32
CA MET A 97 -4.61 -4.10 3.39
C MET A 97 -4.44 -5.43 4.12
N THR A 98 -3.53 -5.50 5.08
CA THR A 98 -3.27 -6.71 5.87
C THR A 98 -4.48 -7.10 6.70
N THR A 99 -5.18 -6.13 7.32
CA THR A 99 -6.42 -6.39 8.06
C THR A 99 -7.50 -6.98 7.16
N ARG A 100 -7.73 -6.41 5.96
CA ARG A 100 -8.71 -6.93 5.00
C ARG A 100 -8.38 -8.36 4.56
N GLN A 101 -7.11 -8.62 4.24
CA GLN A 101 -6.66 -9.95 3.84
C GLN A 101 -6.91 -10.97 4.94
N LEU A 102 -6.62 -10.59 6.17
CA LEU A 102 -6.71 -11.47 7.34
C LEU A 102 -8.16 -11.72 7.76
N LEU A 103 -9.04 -10.72 7.67
CA LEU A 103 -10.48 -10.90 7.84
C LEU A 103 -11.07 -11.85 6.81
N SER A 104 -10.63 -11.77 5.54
CA SER A 104 -11.08 -12.68 4.49
C SER A 104 -10.66 -14.12 4.78
N ILE A 105 -9.43 -14.31 5.27
CA ILE A 105 -8.92 -15.64 5.70
C ILE A 105 -9.76 -16.16 6.87
N LEU A 106 -10.00 -15.35 7.91
CA LEU A 106 -10.83 -15.76 9.04
C LEU A 106 -12.25 -16.15 8.62
N LEU A 107 -12.91 -15.31 7.81
CA LEU A 107 -14.27 -15.58 7.33
C LEU A 107 -14.31 -16.86 6.48
N SER A 108 -13.31 -17.08 5.63
CA SER A 108 -13.17 -18.33 4.86
C SER A 108 -13.02 -19.54 5.78
N CYS A 109 -12.21 -19.44 6.83
CA CYS A 109 -12.02 -20.51 7.82
C CYS A 109 -13.29 -20.81 8.62
N LEU A 110 -14.04 -19.78 9.01
CA LEU A 110 -15.32 -19.92 9.71
C LEU A 110 -16.41 -20.52 8.80
N TRP A 111 -16.45 -20.11 7.53
CA TRP A 111 -17.46 -20.55 6.57
C TRP A 111 -17.24 -21.99 6.07
N PHE A 112 -15.99 -22.40 5.83
CA PHE A 112 -15.68 -23.76 5.36
C PHE A 112 -15.72 -24.83 6.45
N GLY A 113 -15.91 -24.46 7.73
CA GLY A 113 -16.18 -25.41 8.81
C GLY A 113 -15.14 -26.50 9.00
N HIS A 114 -13.89 -26.28 8.57
CA HIS A 114 -12.81 -27.17 8.99
C HIS A 114 -12.62 -27.04 10.51
N PRO A 115 -12.43 -28.14 11.26
CA PRO A 115 -12.08 -28.05 12.67
C PRO A 115 -10.75 -27.30 12.77
N LEU A 116 -10.82 -26.00 13.00
CA LEU A 116 -9.67 -25.14 13.18
C LEU A 116 -8.92 -25.67 14.40
N SER A 117 -7.75 -26.27 14.16
CA SER A 117 -6.87 -26.72 15.24
C SER A 117 -6.64 -25.55 16.19
N TRP A 118 -6.62 -25.83 17.50
CA TRP A 118 -6.44 -24.83 18.56
C TRP A 118 -5.25 -23.89 18.30
N GLU A 119 -4.21 -24.41 17.64
CA GLU A 119 -3.02 -23.67 17.21
C GLU A 119 -3.31 -22.54 16.21
N GLN A 120 -4.30 -22.69 15.32
CA GLN A 120 -4.69 -21.65 14.36
C GLN A 120 -5.46 -20.51 15.04
N CYS A 121 -6.26 -20.82 16.06
CA CYS A 121 -6.95 -19.82 16.87
C CYS A 121 -5.93 -18.95 17.64
N VAL A 122 -4.95 -19.58 18.29
CA VAL A 122 -3.87 -18.88 18.98
C VAL A 122 -3.04 -18.04 18.00
N GLY A 123 -2.69 -18.57 16.83
CA GLY A 123 -2.00 -17.84 15.78
C GLY A 123 -2.76 -16.60 15.31
N ALA A 124 -4.08 -16.69 15.11
CA ALA A 124 -4.91 -15.56 14.75
C ALA A 124 -4.89 -14.48 15.84
N VAL A 125 -5.11 -14.84 17.10
CA VAL A 125 -5.10 -13.89 18.23
C VAL A 125 -3.76 -13.16 18.35
N ILE A 126 -2.63 -13.87 18.15
CA ILE A 126 -1.29 -13.26 18.18
C ILE A 126 -1.11 -12.24 17.05
N VAL A 127 -1.50 -12.59 15.81
CA VAL A 127 -1.34 -11.69 14.67
C VAL A 127 -2.23 -10.46 14.81
N PHE A 128 -3.50 -10.63 15.20
CA PHE A 128 -4.39 -9.50 15.47
C PHE A 128 -3.89 -8.64 16.63
N GLY A 129 -3.47 -9.25 17.74
CA GLY A 129 -2.93 -8.56 18.89
C GLY A 129 -1.71 -7.71 18.54
N ALA A 130 -0.75 -8.28 17.80
CA ALA A 130 0.45 -7.57 17.37
C ALA A 130 0.14 -6.41 16.40
N LEU A 131 -0.78 -6.62 15.45
CA LEU A 131 -1.13 -5.63 14.43
C LEU A 131 -1.89 -4.45 15.03
N TYR A 132 -2.87 -4.71 15.90
CA TYR A 132 -3.57 -3.67 16.66
C TYR A 132 -2.65 -2.97 17.65
N ALA A 133 -1.80 -3.69 18.38
CA ALA A 133 -0.83 -3.07 19.29
C ALA A 133 0.14 -2.14 18.55
N ARG A 134 0.67 -2.55 17.39
CA ARG A 134 1.54 -1.69 16.55
C ARG A 134 0.79 -0.45 16.04
N SER A 135 -0.46 -0.62 15.60
CA SER A 135 -1.29 0.50 15.13
C SER A 135 -1.53 1.52 16.26
N PHE A 136 -1.96 1.07 17.44
CA PHE A 136 -2.18 1.93 18.59
C PHE A 136 -0.90 2.60 19.11
N LEU A 137 0.23 1.90 19.12
CA LEU A 137 1.52 2.45 19.53
C LEU A 137 2.04 3.51 18.55
N ASN A 138 1.79 3.34 17.25
CA ASN A 138 2.16 4.35 16.25
C ASN A 138 1.20 5.53 16.21
N THR A 139 -0.10 5.36 16.52
CA THR A 139 -1.02 6.48 16.76
C THR A 139 -0.59 7.31 17.98
N LYS A 140 0.01 6.68 19.00
CA LYS A 140 0.56 7.37 20.17
C LYS A 140 1.94 7.99 19.92
N LYS A 141 2.70 7.51 18.93
CA LYS A 141 3.92 8.18 18.46
C LYS A 141 3.60 9.29 17.45
N LYS A 142 2.97 10.36 17.93
CA LYS A 142 3.56 11.67 17.64
C LYS A 142 4.78 11.77 18.56
N PRO A 143 6.02 11.81 18.07
CA PRO A 143 7.10 12.20 18.95
C PRO A 143 6.78 13.61 19.45
N PRO A 144 6.78 13.88 20.76
CA PRO A 144 7.17 15.19 21.22
C PRO A 144 8.56 15.43 20.65
N LEU A 145 8.75 16.60 20.03
CA LEU A 145 10.08 17.16 19.81
C LEU A 145 10.85 17.08 21.12
N THR A 146 11.89 16.25 21.19
CA THR A 146 12.85 16.39 22.29
C THR A 146 14.25 15.91 21.89
N LEU A 147 15.13 16.91 21.83
CA LEU A 147 16.53 16.87 22.28
C LEU A 147 17.58 16.32 21.31
N GLU A 148 17.75 16.99 20.17
CA GLU A 148 19.05 17.12 19.51
C GLU A 148 19.48 18.61 19.56
N ASN A 149 19.74 19.13 20.76
CA ASN A 149 20.39 20.45 20.91
C ASN A 149 21.10 20.66 22.25
N THR A 150 21.29 19.61 23.06
CA THR A 150 21.89 19.75 24.41
C THR A 150 23.34 19.26 24.47
N GLU A 151 23.87 18.58 23.45
CA GLU A 151 25.23 18.03 23.50
C GLU A 151 26.30 18.92 22.80
N ASN A 152 25.91 19.77 21.83
CA ASN A 152 26.88 20.52 21.01
C ASN A 152 27.24 21.94 21.50
N ARG A 153 26.70 22.40 22.64
CA ARG A 153 27.03 23.71 23.23
C ARG A 153 27.81 23.63 24.55
N ALA A 154 27.98 22.43 25.11
CA ALA A 154 28.66 22.23 26.40
C ALA A 154 30.17 21.97 26.28
N SER A 155 30.73 21.93 25.07
CA SER A 155 32.14 21.59 24.80
C SER A 155 33.06 22.78 24.51
N SER A 156 32.66 24.03 24.78
CA SER A 156 33.55 25.19 24.68
C SER A 156 33.76 25.87 26.04
N PRO A 157 34.92 25.66 26.70
CA PRO A 157 35.34 26.46 27.86
C PRO A 157 35.95 27.82 27.44
N PRO A 158 36.08 28.78 28.37
CA PRO A 158 36.09 30.21 28.09
C PRO A 158 37.50 30.82 27.90
N LYS A 159 37.62 31.81 27.03
CA LYS A 159 38.65 32.87 27.04
C LYS A 159 37.92 34.15 26.64
N GLY A 160 37.74 35.17 27.48
CA GLY A 160 38.72 35.79 28.35
C GLY A 160 38.96 37.19 27.78
N ASN A 161 38.13 38.15 28.19
CA ASN A 161 38.25 39.58 27.89
C ASN A 161 39.49 40.15 28.64
N PRO A 162 40.05 41.31 28.26
CA PRO A 162 39.36 42.61 28.35
C PRO A 162 39.10 43.32 27.01
#